data_AF-A0AAN9A0E4-F1
#
_entry.id   AF-A0AAN9A0E4-F1
#
_cell.length_a   1.000
_cell.length_b   1.000
_cell.length_c   1.000
_cell.angle_alpha   90.00
_cell.angle_beta   90.00
_cell.angle_gamma   90.00
#
_symmetry.space_group_name_H-M   'P 1'
#
loop_
_entity.id
_entity.type
_entity.pdbx_description
1 polymer ?
#
loop_
_entity_poly.entity_id
_entity_poly.type
_entity_poly.pdbx_seq_one_letter_code
_entity_poly.pdbx_strand_id
1 'polypeptide(L)'
;WYNIGQLSIQRAAAWVLEKYYQDFTIYNPYLDRVPSKKKHSGNSSFKYYDVDGNEENVEGHTRAVLTASARRRDSAHNERFYEEHEYERRVRKRRARLVTAAEEAFTHIKRMHEEQGPSVPMDPHEAAQSIFPSLARALQKYLRITRQQPRHTMESILQHLAICLAHDMSPRAFLEKYLVSSPVIQNDKEHRGVQSWGLVCEQLLSRPINSGTIFQLRQADVCLLCSVSRIPHFSIAEEIIHPKSNKFVLRLNSETSV
;
A
#
# COMPACT_ATOMS: atom_id res chain seq x y z
N TRP A 1 -12.23 2.56 -12.70
CA TRP A 1 -12.42 2.73 -14.15
C TRP A 1 -12.34 4.20 -14.48
N TYR A 2 -11.67 4.54 -15.56
CA TYR A 2 -11.41 5.91 -15.95
C TYR A 2 -12.15 6.21 -17.26
N ASN A 3 -12.90 7.32 -17.28
CA ASN A 3 -13.55 7.78 -18.50
C ASN A 3 -12.58 8.65 -19.28
N ILE A 4 -12.34 8.29 -20.53
CA ILE A 4 -11.50 9.04 -21.45
C ILE A 4 -12.26 9.26 -22.75
N GLY A 5 -12.08 10.44 -23.35
CA GLY A 5 -12.64 10.75 -24.66
C GLY A 5 -11.89 10.04 -25.79
N GLN A 6 -12.22 10.42 -27.03
CA GLN A 6 -11.52 9.92 -28.21
C GLN A 6 -10.13 10.54 -28.28
N LEU A 7 -9.09 9.75 -28.00
CA LEU A 7 -7.69 10.16 -28.00
C LEU A 7 -6.86 9.21 -28.86
N SER A 8 -5.69 9.65 -29.32
CA SER A 8 -4.69 8.71 -29.85
C SER A 8 -4.15 7.80 -28.74
N ILE A 9 -3.58 6.65 -29.10
CA ILE A 9 -2.95 5.75 -28.12
C ILE A 9 -1.84 6.48 -27.34
N GLN A 10 -1.03 7.31 -28.00
CA GLN A 10 0.01 8.12 -27.33
C GLN A 10 -0.57 9.09 -26.30
N ARG A 11 -1.65 9.79 -26.65
CA ARG A 11 -2.26 10.76 -25.75
C ARG A 11 -3.01 10.08 -24.60
N ALA A 12 -3.66 8.95 -24.87
CA ALA A 12 -4.26 8.11 -23.85
C ALA A 12 -3.21 7.57 -22.88
N ALA A 13 -2.04 7.15 -23.39
CA ALA A 13 -0.91 6.73 -22.58
C ALA A 13 -0.41 7.83 -21.62
N ALA A 14 -0.20 9.05 -22.11
CA ALA A 14 0.19 10.17 -21.27
C ALA A 14 -0.86 10.46 -20.17
N TRP A 15 -2.14 10.46 -20.56
CA TRP A 15 -3.25 10.63 -19.62
C TRP A 15 -3.29 9.55 -18.54
N VAL A 16 -3.04 8.29 -18.91
CA VAL A 16 -2.95 7.19 -17.94
C VAL A 16 -1.77 7.39 -16.99
N LEU A 17 -0.62 7.89 -17.48
CA LEU A 17 0.52 8.17 -16.61
C LEU A 17 0.20 9.27 -15.59
N GLU A 18 -0.54 10.30 -15.96
CA GLU A 18 -1.02 11.31 -15.00
C GLU A 18 -1.86 10.65 -13.89
N LYS A 19 -2.77 9.74 -14.26
CA LYS A 19 -3.55 8.96 -13.27
C LYS A 19 -2.74 7.97 -12.47
N TYR A 20 -1.72 7.38 -13.07
CA TYR A 20 -0.79 6.53 -12.34
C TYR A 20 -0.11 7.33 -11.22
N TYR A 21 0.42 8.51 -11.53
CA TYR A 21 1.10 9.32 -10.53
C TYR A 21 0.15 9.90 -9.47
N GLN A 22 -1.14 10.08 -9.79
CA GLN A 22 -2.14 10.61 -8.87
C GLN A 22 -2.76 9.54 -7.94
N ASP A 23 -3.19 8.42 -8.52
CA ASP A 23 -4.17 7.52 -7.88
C ASP A 23 -3.58 6.17 -7.46
N PHE A 24 -2.38 5.80 -7.92
CA PHE A 24 -1.79 4.49 -7.65
C PHE A 24 -0.87 4.54 -6.42
N THR A 25 -0.76 3.41 -5.74
CA THR A 25 0.21 3.21 -4.67
C THR A 25 1.60 2.96 -5.23
N ILE A 26 2.62 3.50 -4.58
CA ILE A 26 4.04 3.31 -4.87
C ILE A 26 4.38 1.82 -4.81
N TYR A 27 4.95 1.34 -5.92
CA TYR A 27 5.59 0.05 -5.96
C TYR A 27 6.89 0.05 -5.13
N ASN A 28 7.01 -0.89 -4.20
CA ASN A 28 8.20 -1.06 -3.36
C ASN A 28 8.95 -2.34 -3.74
N PRO A 29 9.96 -2.27 -4.65
CA PRO A 29 10.67 -3.46 -5.13
C PRO A 29 11.43 -4.20 -4.02
N TYR A 30 11.65 -3.54 -2.88
CA TYR A 30 12.31 -4.18 -1.75
C TYR A 30 11.38 -5.14 -1.00
N LEU A 31 10.05 -5.03 -1.09
CA LEU A 31 9.16 -5.99 -0.42
C LEU A 31 9.10 -7.35 -1.14
N ASP A 32 9.17 -7.35 -2.48
CA ASP A 32 9.04 -8.59 -3.27
C ASP A 32 10.34 -9.41 -3.35
N ARG A 33 11.49 -8.76 -3.16
CA ARG A 33 12.79 -9.45 -3.09
C ARG A 33 13.03 -10.19 -1.79
N VAL A 34 12.00 -10.43 -0.97
CA VAL A 34 12.12 -11.32 0.17
C VAL A 34 12.36 -12.72 -0.41
N PRO A 35 13.53 -13.34 -0.18
CA PRO A 35 13.60 -14.77 -0.35
C PRO A 35 12.59 -15.32 0.65
N SER A 36 11.43 -15.82 0.17
CA SER A 36 10.61 -16.77 0.93
C SER A 36 11.62 -17.72 1.52
N LYS A 37 11.85 -17.64 2.85
CA LYS A 37 13.08 -18.09 3.50
C LYS A 37 13.51 -19.35 2.77
N LYS A 38 14.60 -19.29 1.98
CA LYS A 38 15.14 -20.48 1.35
C LYS A 38 15.21 -21.46 2.49
N LYS A 39 14.45 -22.56 2.37
CA LYS A 39 14.34 -23.61 3.38
C LYS A 39 15.70 -23.69 4.04
N HIS A 40 15.80 -23.25 5.29
CA HIS A 40 16.82 -23.88 6.10
C HIS A 40 16.35 -25.33 6.08
N SER A 41 16.95 -26.08 5.16
CA SER A 41 17.23 -27.48 5.35
C SER A 41 17.91 -27.53 6.70
N GLY A 42 17.09 -27.57 7.76
CA GLY A 42 17.50 -27.76 9.14
C GLY A 42 17.95 -29.20 9.25
N ASN A 43 19.01 -29.52 8.53
CA ASN A 43 19.69 -30.81 8.54
C ASN A 43 21.17 -30.58 8.87
N SER A 44 21.47 -29.64 9.78
CA SER A 44 22.86 -29.40 10.20
C SER A 44 23.04 -29.07 11.67
N SER A 45 22.17 -29.54 12.58
CA SER A 45 22.52 -29.53 14.02
C SER A 45 21.73 -30.50 14.92
N PHE A 46 21.19 -31.60 14.38
CA PHE A 46 20.82 -32.74 15.23
C PHE A 46 21.77 -33.89 14.89
N LYS A 47 22.82 -34.05 15.70
CA LYS A 47 23.59 -35.30 15.71
C LYS A 47 22.75 -36.31 16.50
N TYR A 48 22.07 -37.19 15.79
CA TYR A 48 21.50 -38.39 16.38
C TYR A 48 22.66 -39.33 16.71
N TYR A 49 22.85 -39.61 18.00
CA TYR A 49 23.66 -40.74 18.44
C TYR A 49 22.71 -41.91 18.58
N ASP A 50 22.90 -42.94 17.77
CA ASP A 50 22.19 -44.20 17.94
C ASP A 50 22.83 -44.92 19.13
N VAL A 51 22.06 -45.12 20.20
CA VAL A 51 22.58 -45.69 21.46
C VAL A 51 22.43 -47.21 21.48
N ASP A 52 21.62 -47.79 20.59
CA ASP A 52 21.40 -49.23 20.51
C ASP A 52 21.63 -49.70 19.07
N GLY A 53 22.85 -50.17 18.79
CA GLY A 53 23.26 -50.63 17.46
C GLY A 53 22.34 -51.70 16.88
N ASN A 54 21.46 -51.30 15.97
CA ASN A 54 20.60 -52.20 15.21
C ASN A 54 20.56 -51.76 13.73
N GLU A 55 21.46 -52.33 12.91
CA GLU A 55 21.69 -51.98 11.51
C GLU A 55 20.65 -52.54 10.50
N GLU A 56 19.40 -52.84 10.90
CA GLU A 56 18.45 -53.54 10.02
C GLU A 56 17.25 -52.73 9.48
N ASN A 57 17.24 -51.39 9.52
CA ASN A 57 16.07 -50.65 9.02
C ASN A 57 16.33 -49.33 8.29
N VAL A 58 17.28 -49.33 7.36
CA VAL A 58 17.60 -48.16 6.51
C VAL A 58 16.45 -47.85 5.51
N GLU A 59 15.73 -48.86 5.01
CA GLU A 59 14.68 -48.67 4.00
C GLU A 59 13.39 -48.07 4.58
N GLY A 60 12.96 -48.50 5.77
CA GLY A 60 11.78 -47.95 6.46
C GLY A 60 11.97 -46.48 6.87
N HIS A 61 13.19 -46.11 7.26
CA HIS A 61 13.56 -44.73 7.61
C HIS A 61 13.51 -43.80 6.40
N THR A 62 13.96 -44.27 5.24
CA THR A 62 13.93 -43.50 3.98
C THR A 62 12.49 -43.22 3.52
N ARG A 63 11.58 -44.21 3.64
CA ARG A 63 10.14 -44.02 3.34
C ARG A 63 9.43 -43.12 4.35
N ALA A 64 9.78 -43.18 5.63
CA ALA A 64 9.23 -42.30 6.66
C ALA A 64 9.66 -40.83 6.44
N VAL A 65 10.91 -40.58 6.07
CA VAL A 65 11.43 -39.24 5.72
C VAL A 65 10.78 -38.70 4.44
N LEU A 66 10.55 -39.55 3.43
CA LEU A 66 9.83 -39.17 2.20
C LEU A 66 8.35 -38.86 2.48
N THR A 67 7.69 -39.63 3.34
CA THR A 67 6.29 -39.41 3.75
C THR A 67 6.14 -38.16 4.63
N ALA A 68 7.10 -37.92 5.55
CA ALA A 68 7.17 -36.69 6.34
C ALA A 68 7.47 -35.46 5.46
N SER A 69 8.31 -35.61 4.44
CA SER A 69 8.59 -34.56 3.44
C SER A 69 7.38 -34.27 2.56
N ALA A 70 6.57 -35.28 2.22
CA ALA A 70 5.30 -35.11 1.51
C ALA A 70 4.27 -34.36 2.36
N ARG A 71 4.09 -34.73 3.64
CA ARG A 71 3.20 -33.99 4.58
C ARG A 71 3.70 -32.57 4.88
N ARG A 72 5.01 -32.32 4.85
CA ARG A 72 5.59 -30.97 4.95
C ARG A 72 5.36 -30.12 3.70
N ARG A 73 5.18 -30.70 2.51
CA ARG A 73 4.85 -29.95 1.28
C ARG A 73 3.43 -29.39 1.32
N ASP A 74 2.46 -30.12 1.86
CA ASP A 74 1.10 -29.60 2.04
C ASP A 74 1.02 -28.53 3.16
N SER A 75 1.84 -28.66 4.21
CA SER A 75 1.96 -27.63 5.25
C SER A 75 2.65 -26.34 4.80
N ALA A 76 3.42 -26.37 3.70
CA ALA A 76 4.14 -25.20 3.18
C ALA A 76 3.18 -24.18 2.52
N HIS A 77 1.98 -24.60 2.11
CA HIS A 77 0.96 -23.70 1.57
C HIS A 77 0.47 -22.70 2.64
N ASN A 78 0.22 -23.20 3.86
CA ASN A 78 -0.23 -22.37 4.98
C ASN A 78 0.92 -21.58 5.63
N GLU A 79 2.16 -22.03 5.50
CA GLU A 79 3.35 -21.34 6.02
C GLU A 79 3.46 -19.92 5.47
N ARG A 80 3.25 -19.73 4.17
CA ARG A 80 3.24 -18.40 3.54
C ARG A 80 2.20 -17.47 4.16
N PHE A 81 1.00 -17.98 4.40
CA PHE A 81 -0.09 -17.21 5.04
C PHE A 81 0.29 -16.77 6.46
N TYR A 82 0.84 -17.67 7.27
CA TYR A 82 1.28 -17.32 8.62
C TYR A 82 2.45 -16.34 8.62
N GLU A 83 3.41 -16.49 7.72
CA GLU A 83 4.53 -15.54 7.59
C GLU A 83 4.06 -14.13 7.19
N GLU A 84 3.14 -14.03 6.23
CA GLU A 84 2.54 -12.77 5.79
C GLU A 84 1.74 -12.12 6.93
N HIS A 85 0.91 -12.89 7.63
CA HIS A 85 0.15 -12.39 8.77
C HIS A 85 1.05 -11.96 9.95
N GLU A 86 2.14 -12.69 10.24
CA GLU A 86 3.12 -12.27 11.23
C GLU A 86 3.86 -10.99 10.80
N TYR A 87 4.18 -10.85 9.52
CA TYR A 87 4.74 -9.62 8.97
C TYR A 87 3.78 -8.45 9.16
N GLU A 88 2.52 -8.58 8.74
CA GLU A 88 1.50 -7.55 8.93
C GLU A 88 1.32 -7.16 10.40
N ARG A 89 1.27 -8.16 11.30
CA ARG A 89 1.17 -7.93 12.75
C ARG A 89 2.36 -7.10 13.25
N ARG A 90 3.58 -7.41 12.80
CA ARG A 90 4.77 -6.64 13.17
C ARG A 90 4.72 -5.22 12.60
N VAL A 91 4.31 -5.03 11.34
CA VAL A 91 4.14 -3.71 10.73
C VAL A 91 3.11 -2.89 11.50
N ARG A 92 1.93 -3.45 11.78
CA ARG A 92 0.85 -2.81 12.54
C ARG A 92 1.30 -2.41 13.96
N LYS A 93 2.06 -3.28 14.64
CA LYS A 93 2.66 -2.98 15.95
C LYS A 93 3.68 -1.83 15.87
N ARG A 94 4.50 -1.76 14.83
CA ARG A 94 5.45 -0.65 14.64
C ARG A 94 4.74 0.66 14.28
N ARG A 95 3.70 0.59 13.44
CA ARG A 95 2.84 1.73 13.09
C ARG A 95 2.21 2.35 14.34
N ALA A 96 1.58 1.53 15.18
CA ALA A 96 0.97 2.03 16.43
C ALA A 96 1.98 2.76 17.32
N ARG A 97 3.17 2.17 17.51
CA ARG A 97 4.25 2.80 18.30
C ARG A 97 4.75 4.11 17.69
N LEU A 98 4.81 4.20 16.37
CA LEU A 98 5.20 5.42 15.67
C LEU A 98 4.16 6.53 15.85
N VAL A 99 2.87 6.20 15.75
CA VAL A 99 1.79 7.15 16.00
C VAL A 99 1.85 7.70 17.41
N THR A 100 1.96 6.84 18.42
CA THR A 100 2.08 7.27 19.82
C THR A 100 3.31 8.15 20.06
N ALA A 101 4.48 7.76 19.53
CA ALA A 101 5.70 8.55 19.68
C ALA A 101 5.59 9.94 19.00
N ALA A 102 4.90 10.04 17.86
CA ALA A 102 4.67 11.31 17.20
C ALA A 102 3.68 12.18 17.98
N GLU A 103 2.60 11.60 18.51
CA GLU A 103 1.66 12.32 19.36
C GLU A 103 2.36 12.89 20.60
N GLU A 104 3.15 12.07 21.31
CA GLU A 104 3.94 12.51 22.47
C GLU A 104 4.93 13.63 22.11
N ALA A 105 5.68 13.49 21.01
CA ALA A 105 6.65 14.49 20.56
C ALA A 105 6.02 15.86 20.25
N PHE A 106 4.87 15.88 19.57
CA PHE A 106 4.17 17.14 19.26
C PHE A 106 3.51 17.74 20.51
N THR A 107 2.99 16.92 21.42
CA THR A 107 2.52 17.45 22.72
C THR A 107 3.64 18.06 23.54
N HIS A 108 4.86 17.53 23.45
CA HIS A 108 6.03 18.09 24.10
C HIS A 108 6.36 19.49 23.58
N ILE A 109 6.36 19.71 22.26
CA ILE A 109 6.55 21.05 21.68
C ILE A 109 5.47 22.02 22.14
N LYS A 110 4.21 21.59 22.10
CA LYS A 110 3.10 22.46 22.51
C LYS A 110 3.25 22.93 23.97
N ARG A 111 3.66 22.03 24.87
CA ARG A 111 3.96 22.39 26.26
C ARG A 111 5.17 23.32 26.36
N MET A 112 6.24 23.06 25.61
CA MET A 112 7.41 23.95 25.59
C MET A 112 7.04 25.37 25.14
N HIS A 113 6.18 25.53 24.13
CA HIS A 113 5.68 26.84 23.72
C HIS A 113 4.80 27.51 24.78
N GLU A 114 3.99 26.75 25.53
CA GLU A 114 3.17 27.29 26.63
C GLU A 114 4.04 27.70 27.83
N GLU A 115 5.12 26.98 28.13
CA GLU A 115 6.03 27.23 29.26
C GLU A 115 7.03 28.37 28.99
N GLN A 116 7.45 28.58 27.74
CA GLN A 116 8.47 29.60 27.39
C GLN A 116 7.95 31.05 27.39
N GLY A 117 6.65 31.27 27.60
CA GLY A 117 6.07 32.62 27.68
C GLY A 117 6.20 33.42 26.37
N PRO A 118 5.95 34.75 26.38
CA PRO A 118 5.84 35.56 25.15
C PRO A 118 7.16 35.88 24.45
N SER A 119 8.29 35.31 24.85
CA SER A 119 9.61 35.82 24.43
C SER A 119 10.45 34.78 23.70
N VAL A 120 10.63 35.08 22.40
CA VAL A 120 11.43 34.40 21.37
C VAL A 120 10.68 33.27 20.65
N PRO A 121 10.17 33.51 19.43
CA PRO A 121 9.68 32.46 18.55
C PRO A 121 10.80 31.45 18.31
N MET A 122 10.59 30.18 18.69
CA MET A 122 11.53 29.10 18.38
C MET A 122 11.60 28.91 16.87
N ASP A 123 12.79 28.77 16.31
CA ASP A 123 12.95 28.43 14.90
C ASP A 123 12.34 27.03 14.65
N PRO A 124 11.45 26.83 13.67
CA PRO A 124 10.82 25.53 13.43
C PRO A 124 11.82 24.39 13.20
N HIS A 125 12.99 24.70 12.65
CA HIS A 125 14.06 23.72 12.48
C HIS A 125 14.69 23.30 13.81
N GLU A 126 14.95 24.25 14.70
CA GLU A 126 15.41 23.99 16.07
C GLU A 126 14.38 23.18 16.86
N ALA A 127 13.09 23.53 16.73
CA ALA A 127 11.99 22.79 17.35
C ALA A 127 11.95 21.34 16.87
N ALA A 128 12.08 21.12 15.57
CA ALA A 128 12.15 19.79 14.98
C ALA A 128 13.35 18.99 15.51
N GLN A 129 14.54 19.60 15.62
CA GLN A 129 15.74 18.95 16.14
C GLN A 129 15.59 18.53 17.62
N SER A 130 14.92 19.35 18.44
CA SER A 130 14.75 19.06 19.86
C SER A 130 13.89 17.83 20.14
N ILE A 131 12.82 17.60 19.35
CA ILE A 131 11.94 16.45 19.53
C ILE A 131 12.31 15.24 18.71
N PHE A 132 13.11 15.40 17.65
CA PHE A 132 13.40 14.30 16.76
C PHE A 132 13.98 13.06 17.48
N PRO A 133 14.85 13.18 18.51
CA PRO A 133 15.36 12.02 19.25
C PRO A 133 14.28 11.11 19.86
N SER A 134 13.15 11.66 20.33
CA SER A 134 12.05 10.87 20.91
C SER A 134 11.28 10.07 19.84
N LEU A 135 11.19 10.61 18.63
CA LEU A 135 10.52 10.01 17.48
C LEU A 135 11.42 9.06 16.67
N ALA A 136 12.71 9.36 16.57
CA ALA A 136 13.66 8.77 15.62
C ALA A 136 13.65 7.25 15.65
N ARG A 137 13.69 6.66 16.85
CA ARG A 137 13.75 5.20 17.00
C ARG A 137 12.48 4.51 16.52
N ALA A 138 11.31 5.10 16.75
CA ALA A 138 10.05 4.53 16.29
C ALA A 138 9.95 4.61 14.76
N LEU A 139 10.32 5.75 14.18
CA LEU A 139 10.30 5.99 12.74
C LEU A 139 11.29 5.08 12.01
N GLN A 140 12.55 5.03 12.43
CA GLN A 140 13.56 4.16 11.83
C GLN A 140 13.17 2.67 11.86
N LYS A 141 12.55 2.21 12.95
CA LYS A 141 12.06 0.82 13.05
C LYS A 141 10.91 0.55 12.09
N TYR A 142 10.02 1.52 11.89
CA TYR A 142 8.94 1.42 10.92
C TYR A 142 9.49 1.41 9.48
N LEU A 143 10.31 2.39 9.12
CA LEU A 143 10.95 2.47 7.80
C LEU A 143 11.77 1.22 7.47
N ARG A 144 12.38 0.58 8.47
CA ARG A 144 13.12 -0.66 8.29
C ARG A 144 12.25 -1.86 7.98
N ILE A 145 11.11 -2.02 8.67
CA ILE A 145 10.23 -3.16 8.42
C ILE A 145 9.46 -3.01 7.09
N THR A 146 9.16 -1.77 6.69
CA THR A 146 8.56 -1.45 5.38
C THR A 146 9.60 -1.31 4.27
N ARG A 147 10.89 -1.42 4.58
CA ARG A 147 12.03 -1.30 3.65
C ARG A 147 12.06 0.03 2.88
N GLN A 148 11.67 1.12 3.54
CA GLN A 148 11.58 2.49 2.99
C GLN A 148 12.83 3.34 3.27
N GLN A 149 13.86 2.83 3.95
CA GLN A 149 15.04 3.65 4.34
C GLN A 149 15.74 4.37 3.18
N PRO A 150 15.92 3.77 1.98
CA PRO A 150 16.59 4.47 0.87
C PRO A 150 15.85 5.72 0.37
N ARG A 151 14.56 5.84 0.74
CA ARG A 151 13.68 6.92 0.32
C ARG A 151 13.70 8.12 1.27
N HIS A 152 14.05 7.92 2.55
CA HIS A 152 13.97 8.98 3.55
C HIS A 152 15.33 9.19 4.22
N THR A 153 15.97 10.32 3.92
CA THR A 153 17.17 10.77 4.63
C THR A 153 16.77 11.47 5.93
N MET A 154 17.67 11.48 6.91
CA MET A 154 17.51 12.23 8.16
C MET A 154 17.12 13.68 7.91
N GLU A 155 17.84 14.34 7.00
CA GLU A 155 17.63 15.74 6.61
C GLU A 155 16.22 15.97 6.05
N SER A 156 15.76 15.13 5.12
CA SER A 156 14.40 15.26 4.55
C SER A 156 13.30 15.07 5.60
N ILE A 157 13.56 14.24 6.62
CA ILE A 157 12.62 14.00 7.72
C ILE A 157 12.56 15.21 8.64
N LEU A 158 13.72 15.76 9.01
CA LEU A 158 13.82 16.98 9.83
C LEU A 158 13.21 18.19 9.12
N GLN A 159 13.47 18.36 7.82
CA GLN A 159 12.87 19.42 7.02
C GLN A 159 11.35 19.29 6.98
N HIS A 160 10.82 18.09 6.74
CA HIS A 160 9.37 17.84 6.77
C HIS A 160 8.76 18.08 8.14
N LEU A 161 9.45 17.68 9.21
CA LEU A 161 9.02 17.93 10.59
C LEU A 161 8.98 19.43 10.88
N ALA A 162 10.01 20.18 10.49
CA ALA A 162 10.06 21.63 10.66
C ALA A 162 8.91 22.34 9.90
N ILE A 163 8.62 21.92 8.66
CA ILE A 163 7.47 22.44 7.89
C ILE A 163 6.15 22.13 8.62
N CYS A 164 5.98 20.92 9.13
CA CYS A 164 4.78 20.56 9.89
C CYS A 164 4.59 21.44 11.13
N LEU A 165 5.68 21.73 11.85
CA LEU A 165 5.65 22.60 13.03
C LEU A 165 5.40 24.07 12.67
N ALA A 166 6.01 24.57 11.60
CA ALA A 166 5.82 25.94 11.12
C ALA A 166 4.38 26.24 10.69
N HIS A 167 3.62 25.22 10.31
CA HIS A 167 2.23 25.33 9.86
C HIS A 167 1.21 24.72 10.84
N ASP A 168 1.61 24.48 12.10
CA ASP A 168 0.72 23.92 13.15
C ASP A 168 0.01 22.61 12.73
N MET A 169 0.69 21.79 11.93
CA MET A 169 0.15 20.54 11.41
C MET A 169 0.08 19.47 12.50
N SER A 170 -0.92 18.59 12.40
CA SER A 170 -1.07 17.48 13.34
C SER A 170 0.06 16.43 13.19
N PRO A 171 0.33 15.61 14.23
CA PRO A 171 1.28 14.50 14.14
C PRO A 171 0.93 13.51 13.03
N ARG A 172 -0.37 13.35 12.75
CA ARG A 172 -0.86 12.47 11.68
C ARG A 172 -0.51 12.98 10.30
N ALA A 173 -0.56 14.30 10.07
CA ALA A 173 -0.15 14.92 8.82
C ALA A 173 1.35 14.75 8.58
N PHE A 174 2.18 14.89 9.63
CA PHE A 174 3.60 14.56 9.53
C PHE A 174 3.81 13.10 9.13
N LEU A 175 3.08 12.17 9.75
CA LEU A 175 3.22 10.74 9.51
C LEU A 175 2.68 10.26 8.16
N GLU A 176 1.79 11.02 7.53
CA GLU A 176 1.14 10.68 6.27
C GLU A 176 2.16 10.32 5.17
N LYS A 177 3.25 11.09 5.09
CA LYS A 177 4.36 10.88 4.15
C LYS A 177 5.05 9.52 4.26
N TYR A 178 4.95 8.85 5.40
CA TYR A 178 5.58 7.54 5.64
C TYR A 178 4.56 6.38 5.66
N LEU A 179 3.32 6.67 6.09
CA LEU A 179 2.29 5.67 6.30
C LEU A 179 1.42 5.43 5.06
N VAL A 180 1.20 6.46 4.25
CA VAL A 180 0.39 6.38 3.03
C VAL A 180 1.32 6.16 1.86
N SER A 181 1.04 5.18 1.01
CA SER A 181 1.86 4.82 -0.16
C SER A 181 1.36 5.46 -1.46
N SER A 182 0.37 6.35 -1.42
CA SER A 182 -0.18 7.07 -2.58
C SER A 182 -0.15 8.58 -2.28
N PRO A 183 0.07 9.48 -3.26
CA PRO A 183 0.37 9.26 -4.69
C PRO A 183 1.75 8.63 -4.95
N VAL A 184 2.06 8.24 -6.20
CA VAL A 184 3.33 7.58 -6.56
C VAL A 184 4.55 8.50 -6.36
N ILE A 185 4.37 9.81 -6.49
CA ILE A 185 5.45 10.78 -6.33
C ILE A 185 5.50 11.21 -4.86
N GLN A 186 6.35 10.58 -4.05
CA GLN A 186 6.53 10.95 -2.63
C GLN A 186 7.93 11.44 -2.29
N ASN A 187 8.89 11.20 -3.18
CA ASN A 187 10.30 11.51 -2.94
C ASN A 187 10.86 12.50 -3.96
N ASP A 188 11.80 13.34 -3.54
CA ASP A 188 12.57 14.24 -4.40
C ASP A 188 13.31 13.48 -5.52
N LYS A 189 13.70 12.21 -5.28
CA LYS A 189 14.29 11.34 -6.32
C LYS A 189 13.32 11.00 -7.46
N GLU A 190 12.02 11.03 -7.18
CA GLU A 190 10.92 10.77 -8.12
C GLU A 190 10.42 12.07 -8.78
N HIS A 191 10.72 13.23 -8.18
CA HIS A 191 10.50 14.55 -8.77
C HIS A 191 11.59 14.87 -9.82
N ARG A 192 11.63 14.10 -10.90
CA ARG A 192 12.46 14.40 -12.07
C ARG A 192 11.62 15.17 -13.09
N GLY A 193 12.20 16.21 -13.69
CA GLY A 193 11.54 17.00 -14.72
C GLY A 193 11.09 16.21 -15.96
N VAL A 194 11.70 15.03 -16.20
CA VAL A 194 11.29 14.11 -17.25
C VAL A 194 11.24 12.68 -16.70
N GLN A 195 10.09 12.03 -16.84
CA GLN A 195 9.88 10.61 -16.55
C GLN A 195 9.82 9.82 -17.86
N SER A 196 10.80 8.95 -18.09
CA SER A 196 10.85 8.13 -19.32
C SER A 196 10.06 6.83 -19.13
N TRP A 197 9.07 6.62 -20.00
CA TRP A 197 8.22 5.43 -20.07
C TRP A 197 8.24 4.85 -21.48
N GLY A 198 8.36 3.53 -21.59
CA GLY A 198 8.19 2.81 -22.84
C GLY A 198 6.72 2.50 -23.10
N LEU A 199 6.18 3.02 -24.20
CA LEU A 199 4.83 2.70 -24.69
C LEU A 199 4.91 1.56 -25.71
N VAL A 200 4.21 0.46 -25.42
CA VAL A 200 4.18 -0.76 -26.25
C VAL A 200 2.73 -1.03 -26.62
N CYS A 201 2.46 -1.12 -27.92
CA CYS A 201 1.16 -1.48 -28.45
C CYS A 201 1.36 -2.20 -29.78
N GLU A 202 0.47 -3.13 -30.11
CA GLU A 202 0.46 -3.80 -31.41
C GLU A 202 0.00 -2.86 -32.55
N GLN A 203 -0.73 -1.80 -32.20
CA GLN A 203 -1.27 -0.82 -33.13
C GLN A 203 -0.36 0.41 -33.25
N LEU A 204 -0.43 1.10 -34.40
CA LEU A 204 0.26 2.38 -34.60
C LEU A 204 -0.19 3.41 -33.56
N LEU A 205 0.75 3.98 -32.83
CA LEU A 205 0.46 4.80 -31.65
C LEU A 205 -0.28 6.13 -31.97
N SER A 206 -0.19 6.59 -33.23
CA SER A 206 -0.92 7.76 -33.73
C SER A 206 -2.42 7.49 -33.96
N ARG A 207 -2.85 6.22 -33.98
CA ARG A 207 -4.24 5.84 -34.20
C ARG A 207 -5.10 6.17 -32.97
N PRO A 208 -6.40 6.44 -33.18
CA PRO A 208 -7.34 6.60 -32.08
C PRO A 208 -7.49 5.30 -31.31
N ILE A 209 -7.70 5.41 -29.99
CA ILE A 209 -8.09 4.28 -29.15
C ILE A 209 -9.47 3.77 -29.59
N ASN A 210 -9.63 2.44 -29.59
CA ASN A 210 -10.89 1.78 -29.90
C ASN A 210 -11.22 0.79 -28.80
N SER A 211 -12.46 0.30 -28.79
CA SER A 211 -12.85 -0.80 -27.90
C SER A 211 -11.98 -2.03 -28.19
N GLY A 212 -11.41 -2.63 -27.15
CA GLY A 212 -10.48 -3.76 -27.25
C GLY A 212 -9.02 -3.36 -27.49
N THR A 213 -8.69 -2.07 -27.59
CA THR A 213 -7.28 -1.65 -27.64
C THR A 213 -6.61 -1.99 -26.31
N ILE A 214 -5.50 -2.71 -26.38
CA ILE A 214 -4.62 -3.03 -25.25
C ILE A 214 -3.24 -2.41 -25.51
N PHE A 215 -2.69 -1.73 -24.52
CA PHE A 215 -1.33 -1.21 -24.58
C PHE A 215 -0.66 -1.27 -23.21
N GLN A 216 0.66 -1.21 -23.21
CA GLN A 216 1.49 -1.34 -22.02
C GLN A 216 2.40 -0.14 -21.86
N LEU A 217 2.53 0.34 -20.64
CA LEU A 217 3.49 1.37 -20.23
C LEU A 217 4.52 0.72 -19.30
N ARG A 218 5.81 0.85 -19.61
CA ARG A 218 6.89 0.25 -18.82
C ARG A 218 7.91 1.28 -18.36
N GLN A 219 8.31 1.18 -17.09
CA GLN A 219 9.41 1.94 -16.51
C GLN A 219 10.15 1.06 -15.49
N ALA A 220 11.36 0.61 -15.85
CA ALA A 220 12.18 -0.29 -15.01
C ALA A 220 11.38 -1.52 -14.52
N ASP A 221 11.16 -1.64 -13.21
CA ASP A 221 10.45 -2.75 -12.57
C ASP A 221 8.92 -2.57 -12.55
N VAL A 222 8.40 -1.43 -13.06
CA VAL A 222 6.97 -1.10 -13.06
C VAL A 222 6.37 -1.23 -14.46
N CYS A 223 5.19 -1.82 -14.53
CA CYS A 223 4.42 -2.02 -15.75
C CYS A 223 2.94 -1.71 -15.52
N LEU A 224 2.33 -0.91 -16.39
CA LEU A 224 0.89 -0.69 -16.45
C LEU A 224 0.34 -1.35 -17.71
N LEU A 225 -0.68 -2.19 -17.54
CA LEU A 225 -1.43 -2.77 -18.64
C LEU A 225 -2.78 -2.04 -18.75
N CYS A 226 -3.03 -1.46 -19.90
CA CYS A 226 -4.23 -0.65 -20.16
C CYS A 226 -5.12 -1.40 -21.14
N SER A 227 -6.39 -1.59 -20.77
CA SER A 227 -7.42 -2.16 -21.63
C SER A 227 -8.55 -1.15 -21.81
N VAL A 228 -8.88 -0.85 -23.07
CA VAL A 228 -9.91 0.13 -23.44
C VAL A 228 -11.21 -0.60 -23.74
N SER A 229 -12.31 -0.18 -23.10
CA SER A 229 -13.65 -0.70 -23.34
C SER A 229 -14.62 0.44 -23.61
N ARG A 230 -15.58 0.22 -24.53
CA ARG A 230 -16.63 1.20 -24.83
C ARG A 230 -17.71 1.15 -23.76
N ILE A 231 -18.02 2.31 -23.20
CA ILE A 231 -19.16 2.48 -22.27
C ILE A 231 -20.46 2.41 -23.10
N PRO A 232 -21.50 1.70 -22.63
CA PRO A 232 -22.78 1.63 -23.34
C PRO A 232 -23.42 3.02 -23.48
N HIS A 233 -24.14 3.22 -24.57
CA HIS A 233 -24.97 4.41 -24.74
C HIS A 233 -26.26 4.24 -23.96
N PHE A 234 -26.58 5.19 -23.08
CA PHE A 234 -27.83 5.18 -22.32
C PHE A 234 -28.91 5.92 -23.09
N SER A 235 -30.01 5.24 -23.40
CA SER A 235 -31.23 5.85 -23.90
C SER A 235 -32.21 5.94 -22.74
N ILE A 236 -32.57 7.15 -22.33
CA ILE A 236 -33.52 7.42 -21.27
C ILE A 236 -34.77 7.99 -21.92
N ALA A 237 -35.92 7.36 -21.66
CA ALA A 237 -37.22 7.86 -22.06
C ALA A 237 -38.01 8.26 -20.81
N GLU A 238 -38.75 9.36 -20.92
CA GLU A 238 -39.65 9.81 -19.85
C GLU A 238 -40.99 9.08 -19.98
N GLU A 239 -41.46 8.46 -18.89
CA GLU A 239 -42.80 7.90 -18.80
C GLU A 239 -43.60 8.69 -17.77
N ILE A 240 -44.62 9.41 -18.25
CA ILE A 240 -45.50 10.20 -17.39
C ILE A 240 -46.56 9.27 -16.81
N ILE A 241 -46.46 8.99 -15.51
CA ILE A 241 -47.49 8.24 -14.79
C ILE A 241 -48.74 9.11 -14.70
N HIS A 242 -49.82 8.68 -15.33
CA HIS A 242 -51.09 9.42 -15.31
C HIS A 242 -51.61 9.56 -13.86
N PRO A 243 -52.01 10.76 -13.39
CA PRO A 243 -52.44 10.97 -11.99
C PRO A 243 -53.65 10.12 -11.52
N LYS A 244 -54.34 9.45 -12.46
CA LYS A 244 -55.44 8.53 -12.17
C LYS A 244 -55.03 7.06 -12.06
N SER A 245 -53.85 6.66 -12.55
CA SER A 245 -53.39 5.26 -12.49
C SER A 245 -52.83 4.89 -11.11
N ASN A 246 -52.34 5.86 -10.33
CA ASN A 246 -51.89 5.67 -8.94
C ASN A 246 -52.99 5.97 -7.91
N LYS A 247 -54.24 5.55 -8.18
CA LYS A 247 -55.33 5.64 -7.20
C LYS A 247 -55.64 4.26 -6.65
N PHE A 248 -55.28 4.04 -5.40
CA PHE A 248 -55.70 2.85 -4.65
C PHE A 248 -57.13 3.05 -4.19
N VAL A 249 -58.04 2.18 -4.62
CA VAL A 249 -59.41 2.14 -4.08
C VAL A 249 -59.38 1.27 -2.83
N LEU A 250 -59.43 1.90 -1.66
CA LEU A 250 -59.64 1.20 -0.40
C LEU A 250 -61.13 0.79 -0.32
N ARG A 251 -61.45 -0.46 -0.68
CA ARG A 251 -62.80 -1.00 -0.48
C ARG A 251 -62.94 -1.39 0.98
N LEU A 252 -63.53 -0.51 1.78
CA LEU A 252 -64.03 -0.86 3.11
C LEU A 252 -65.34 -1.62 2.89
N ASN A 253 -65.34 -2.94 3.11
CA ASN A 253 -66.57 -3.72 3.21
C ASN A 253 -67.27 -3.26 4.49
N SER A 254 -68.23 -2.36 4.35
CA SER A 254 -69.14 -1.94 5.42
C SER A 254 -70.24 -3.00 5.60
N GLU A 255 -69.83 -4.19 6.01
CA GLU A 255 -70.66 -5.16 6.73
C GLU A 255 -69.88 -5.37 8.03
N THR A 256 -70.12 -4.60 9.10
CA THR A 256 -71.30 -4.72 9.94
C THR A 256 -71.61 -3.41 10.69
N SER A 257 -72.88 -3.02 10.65
CA SER A 257 -73.51 -2.14 11.61
C SER A 257 -74.03 -2.96 12.81
N VAL A 258 -73.76 -2.45 14.02
CA VAL A 258 -74.25 -2.87 15.36
C VAL A 258 -73.61 -4.12 15.94
#